data_AF-A0A0Q7VS11-F1
#
_entry.id   AF-A0A0Q7VS11-F1
#
_cell.length_a   1.000
_cell.length_b   1.000
_cell.length_c   1.000
_cell.angle_alpha   90.00
_cell.angle_beta   90.00
_cell.angle_gamma   90.00
#
_symmetry.space_group_name_H-M   'P 1'
#
loop_
_entity.id
_entity.type
_entity.pdbx_description
1 polymer ?
#
loop_
_entity_poly.entity_id
_entity_poly.type
_entity_poly.pdbx_seq_one_letter_code
_entity_poly.pdbx_strand_id
1 'polypeptide(L)'
;MTDDGYTLAEMLAALAILGMAVGGLGLVTSLIARQQLAAHRVSIRLVEERAADRALGLWLAEQDLATLNGNDRQVSAACGSTTCFARLEADKARTVLILQGRSGAERRLRLRQPRLRFGYSDSLGQVAVWPRPTRDEGEAKSLTPQAIVLATANKAPLAVARVWPREPRDCQFDAIVGACRAVSR
;
A
#
# COMPACT_ATOMS: atom_id res chain seq x y z
N MET A 1 -44.56 30.50 -58.04
CA MET A 1 -44.97 29.76 -56.83
C MET A 1 -44.18 28.48 -56.82
N THR A 2 -43.10 28.48 -56.06
CA THR A 2 -42.05 27.45 -55.99
C THR A 2 -41.78 27.25 -54.51
N ASP A 3 -42.77 26.72 -53.80
CA ASP A 3 -42.73 26.53 -52.34
C ASP A 3 -42.49 25.07 -51.94
N ASP A 4 -42.60 24.11 -52.87
CA ASP A 4 -42.41 22.67 -52.59
C ASP A 4 -40.93 22.25 -52.44
N GLY A 5 -39.98 23.06 -52.92
CA GLY A 5 -38.55 22.79 -52.75
C GLY A 5 -38.01 23.13 -51.36
N TYR A 6 -38.71 24.01 -50.63
CA TYR A 6 -38.29 24.51 -49.33
C TYR A 6 -38.50 23.46 -48.22
N THR A 7 -39.56 22.66 -48.31
CA THR A 7 -39.91 21.63 -47.31
C THR A 7 -39.00 20.40 -47.37
N LEU A 8 -38.54 20.02 -48.56
CA LEU A 8 -37.69 18.84 -48.76
C LEU A 8 -36.23 19.13 -48.36
N ALA A 9 -35.73 20.33 -48.67
CA ALA A 9 -34.41 20.78 -48.24
C ALA A 9 -34.31 20.94 -46.72
N GLU A 10 -35.36 21.45 -46.09
CA GLU A 10 -35.44 21.62 -44.63
C GLU A 10 -35.50 20.25 -43.90
N MET A 11 -36.23 19.28 -44.45
CA MET A 11 -36.24 17.91 -43.91
C MET A 11 -34.87 17.21 -44.01
N LEU A 12 -34.16 17.38 -45.13
CA LEU A 12 -32.81 16.84 -45.32
C LEU A 12 -31.80 17.51 -44.37
N ALA A 13 -31.92 18.81 -44.14
CA ALA A 13 -31.10 19.52 -43.17
C ALA A 13 -31.35 19.01 -41.73
N ALA A 14 -32.62 18.81 -41.34
CA ALA A 14 -32.97 18.28 -40.04
C ALA A 14 -32.43 16.84 -39.83
N LEU A 15 -32.51 15.98 -40.84
CA LEU A 15 -31.97 14.62 -40.81
C LEU A 15 -30.43 14.60 -40.72
N ALA A 16 -29.74 15.51 -41.42
CA ALA A 16 -28.30 15.63 -41.33
C ALA A 16 -27.82 16.07 -39.93
N ILE A 17 -28.54 17.04 -39.31
CA ILE A 17 -28.25 17.49 -37.94
C ILE A 17 -28.49 16.35 -36.93
N LEU A 18 -29.59 15.60 -37.07
CA LEU A 18 -29.87 14.42 -36.24
C LEU A 18 -28.81 13.33 -36.40
N GLY A 19 -28.38 13.04 -37.64
CA GLY A 19 -27.34 12.06 -37.91
C GLY A 19 -25.98 12.43 -37.31
N MET A 20 -25.59 13.70 -37.40
CA MET A 20 -24.36 14.22 -36.78
C MET A 20 -24.43 14.18 -35.24
N ALA A 21 -25.58 14.50 -34.65
CA ALA A 21 -25.77 14.44 -33.20
C ALA A 21 -25.68 13.00 -32.66
N VAL A 22 -26.31 12.03 -33.33
CA VAL A 22 -26.26 10.60 -32.95
C VAL A 22 -24.85 10.03 -33.15
N GLY A 23 -24.18 10.40 -34.25
CA GLY A 23 -22.78 10.02 -34.49
C GLY A 23 -21.82 10.57 -33.43
N GLY A 24 -22.04 11.81 -32.98
CA GLY A 24 -21.29 12.43 -31.88
C GLY A 24 -21.48 11.72 -30.53
N LEU A 25 -22.70 11.28 -30.22
CA LEU A 25 -23.01 10.53 -28.99
C LEU A 25 -22.32 9.15 -28.94
N GLY A 26 -22.20 8.47 -30.09
CA GLY A 26 -21.47 7.19 -30.18
C GLY A 26 -19.97 7.34 -29.87
N LEU A 27 -19.34 8.41 -30.34
CA LEU A 27 -17.93 8.68 -30.05
C LEU A 27 -17.71 9.01 -28.56
N VAL A 28 -18.58 9.81 -27.96
CA VAL A 28 -18.51 10.18 -26.54
C VAL A 28 -18.67 8.95 -25.64
N THR A 29 -19.64 8.08 -25.91
CA THR A 29 -19.83 6.84 -25.13
C THR A 29 -18.62 5.90 -25.23
N SER A 30 -18.00 5.78 -26.41
CA SER A 30 -16.78 4.99 -26.59
C SER A 30 -15.58 5.51 -25.78
N LEU A 31 -15.44 6.84 -25.68
CA LEU A 31 -14.40 7.48 -24.87
C LEU A 31 -14.65 7.28 -23.38
N ILE A 32 -15.89 7.46 -22.93
CA ILE A 32 -16.30 7.22 -21.54
C ILE A 32 -16.01 5.77 -21.14
N ALA A 33 -16.38 4.79 -21.97
CA ALA A 33 -16.11 3.38 -21.70
C ALA A 33 -14.60 3.08 -21.56
N ARG A 34 -13.76 3.68 -22.42
CA ARG A 34 -12.30 3.55 -22.33
C ARG A 34 -11.75 4.18 -21.06
N GLN A 35 -12.24 5.36 -20.68
CA GLN A 35 -11.83 6.05 -19.46
C GLN A 35 -12.28 5.28 -18.20
N GLN A 36 -13.51 4.75 -18.18
CA GLN A 36 -14.01 3.93 -17.09
C GLN A 36 -13.18 2.65 -16.90
N LEU A 37 -12.81 1.97 -17.99
CA LEU A 37 -11.93 0.79 -17.91
C LEU A 37 -10.54 1.13 -17.37
N ALA A 38 -9.96 2.25 -17.79
CA ALA A 38 -8.68 2.72 -17.28
C ALA A 38 -8.78 3.08 -15.78
N ALA A 39 -9.81 3.83 -15.38
CA ALA A 39 -10.05 4.21 -14.00
C ALA A 39 -10.28 2.98 -13.10
N HIS A 40 -11.06 2.01 -13.59
CA HIS A 40 -11.31 0.75 -12.89
C HIS A 40 -10.02 -0.04 -12.65
N ARG A 41 -9.14 -0.14 -13.66
CA ARG A 41 -7.83 -0.82 -13.50
C ARG A 41 -6.94 -0.12 -12.47
N VAL A 42 -6.91 1.21 -12.46
CA VAL A 42 -6.16 1.99 -11.46
C VAL A 42 -6.75 1.81 -10.06
N SER A 43 -8.08 1.81 -9.93
CA SER A 43 -8.76 1.65 -8.64
C SER A 43 -8.46 0.29 -7.99
N ILE A 44 -8.53 -0.81 -8.76
CA ILE A 44 -8.19 -2.15 -8.27
C ILE A 44 -6.73 -2.18 -7.80
N ARG A 45 -5.82 -1.58 -8.58
CA ARG A 45 -4.41 -1.51 -8.23
C ARG A 45 -4.22 -0.79 -6.88
N LEU A 46 -4.84 0.37 -6.68
CA LEU A 46 -4.75 1.12 -5.43
C LEU A 46 -5.32 0.36 -4.23
N VAL A 47 -6.41 -0.39 -4.41
CA VAL A 47 -7.02 -1.20 -3.34
C VAL A 47 -6.07 -2.33 -2.92
N GLU A 48 -5.44 -3.02 -3.87
CA GLU A 48 -4.50 -4.09 -3.58
C GLU A 48 -3.19 -3.59 -2.96
N GLU A 49 -2.63 -2.47 -3.44
CA GLU A 49 -1.43 -1.83 -2.86
C GLU A 49 -1.72 -1.41 -1.40
N ARG A 50 -2.88 -0.79 -1.15
CA ARG A 50 -3.32 -0.45 0.22
C ARG A 50 -3.62 -1.66 1.10
N ALA A 51 -4.00 -2.80 0.53
CA ALA A 51 -4.27 -4.01 1.29
C ALA A 51 -2.97 -4.59 1.87
N ALA A 52 -1.87 -4.57 1.11
CA ALA A 52 -0.55 -4.98 1.59
C ALA A 52 -0.04 -4.04 2.69
N ASP A 53 -0.15 -2.72 2.49
CA ASP A 53 0.16 -1.70 3.49
C ASP A 53 -0.58 -1.93 4.80
N ARG A 54 -1.91 -2.05 4.72
CA ARG A 54 -2.76 -2.22 5.89
C ARG A 54 -2.50 -3.54 6.60
N ALA A 55 -2.33 -4.63 5.85
CA ALA A 55 -2.09 -5.94 6.44
C ALA A 55 -0.74 -5.97 7.19
N LEU A 56 0.31 -5.40 6.59
CA LEU A 56 1.64 -5.32 7.21
C LEU A 56 1.65 -4.36 8.41
N GLY A 57 0.97 -3.21 8.31
CA GLY A 57 0.83 -2.26 9.41
C GLY A 57 0.06 -2.82 10.61
N LEU A 58 -1.04 -3.54 10.36
CA LEU A 58 -1.79 -4.23 11.42
C LEU A 58 -0.96 -5.34 12.06
N TRP A 59 -0.26 -6.14 11.25
CA TRP A 59 0.63 -7.17 11.77
C TRP A 59 1.70 -6.56 12.68
N LEU A 60 2.34 -5.46 12.27
CA LEU A 60 3.35 -4.74 13.05
C LEU A 60 2.84 -4.16 14.37
N ALA A 61 1.60 -3.67 14.41
CA ALA A 61 1.02 -3.08 15.62
C ALA A 61 0.96 -4.07 16.81
N GLU A 62 0.84 -5.36 16.51
CA GLU A 62 0.77 -6.43 17.50
C GLU A 62 2.15 -6.91 17.99
N GLN A 63 3.23 -6.47 17.36
CA GLN A 63 4.58 -6.97 17.61
C GLN A 63 5.33 -6.16 18.68
N ASP A 64 6.29 -6.81 19.32
CA ASP A 64 7.34 -6.15 20.08
C ASP A 64 8.51 -5.78 19.14
N LEU A 65 8.60 -4.49 18.84
CA LEU A 65 9.55 -3.91 17.89
C LEU A 65 11.00 -4.03 18.36
N ALA A 66 11.24 -4.17 19.67
CA ALA A 66 12.58 -4.36 20.22
C ALA A 66 13.17 -5.73 19.83
N THR A 67 12.30 -6.70 19.55
CA THR A 67 12.69 -8.07 19.16
C THR A 67 12.65 -8.30 17.65
N LEU A 68 12.42 -7.24 16.86
CA LEU A 68 12.33 -7.35 15.42
C LEU A 68 13.65 -7.85 14.83
N ASN A 69 13.56 -8.90 14.02
CA ASN A 69 14.67 -9.47 13.27
C ASN A 69 14.17 -9.87 11.88
N GLY A 70 15.02 -9.80 10.86
CA GLY A 70 14.63 -10.25 9.54
C GLY A 70 15.65 -9.99 8.44
N ASN A 71 15.36 -10.54 7.28
CA ASN A 71 16.13 -10.40 6.05
C ASN A 71 15.20 -9.96 4.91
N ASP A 72 15.65 -10.10 3.67
CA ASP A 72 14.90 -9.68 2.50
C ASP A 72 13.70 -10.59 2.16
N ARG A 73 13.50 -11.71 2.87
CA ARG A 73 12.41 -12.68 2.68
C ARG A 73 11.52 -12.91 3.87
N GLN A 74 12.00 -12.66 5.08
CA GLN A 74 11.27 -12.91 6.31
C GLN A 74 11.55 -11.82 7.34
N VAL A 75 10.49 -11.43 8.04
CA VAL A 75 10.52 -10.61 9.25
C VAL A 75 9.95 -11.46 10.38
N SER A 76 10.53 -11.39 11.56
CA SER A 76 10.00 -11.96 12.79
C SER A 76 10.09 -10.98 13.95
N ALA A 77 9.18 -11.12 14.90
CA ALA A 77 9.19 -10.40 16.17
C ALA A 77 8.43 -11.22 17.22
N ALA A 78 8.69 -10.96 18.49
CA ALA A 78 7.89 -11.47 19.57
C ALA A 78 6.50 -10.82 19.57
N CYS A 79 5.47 -11.61 19.82
CA CYS A 79 4.07 -11.17 19.95
C CYS A 79 3.43 -11.76 21.21
N GLY A 80 4.01 -11.41 22.37
CA GLY A 80 3.70 -12.04 23.65
C GLY A 80 4.66 -13.19 23.94
N SER A 81 4.13 -14.39 24.22
CA SER A 81 4.94 -15.59 24.51
C SER A 81 5.35 -16.39 23.27
N THR A 82 5.01 -15.91 22.07
CA THR A 82 5.24 -16.60 20.80
C THR A 82 5.98 -15.68 19.83
N THR A 83 6.63 -16.28 18.83
CA THR A 83 7.24 -15.55 17.71
C THR A 83 6.26 -15.47 16.55
N CYS A 84 5.97 -14.25 16.11
CA CYS A 84 5.19 -13.97 14.92
C CYS A 84 6.13 -13.74 13.74
N PHE A 85 5.65 -14.00 12.52
CA PHE A 85 6.46 -13.80 11.33
C PHE A 85 5.64 -13.29 10.15
N ALA A 86 6.32 -12.54 9.29
CA ALA A 86 5.88 -12.19 7.95
C ALA A 86 6.91 -12.76 6.96
N ARG A 87 6.47 -13.58 6.00
CA ARG A 87 7.36 -14.21 5.00
C ARG A 87 6.87 -14.02 3.57
N LEU A 88 7.80 -13.96 2.64
CA LEU A 88 7.54 -13.85 1.21
C LEU A 88 7.84 -15.18 0.53
N GLU A 89 6.82 -15.79 -0.05
CA GLU A 89 6.96 -16.98 -0.89
C GLU A 89 6.79 -16.62 -2.37
N ALA A 90 7.56 -17.27 -3.24
CA ALA A 90 7.34 -17.17 -4.68
C ALA A 90 6.20 -18.10 -5.11
N ASP A 91 5.20 -17.57 -5.81
CA ASP A 91 4.11 -18.34 -6.42
C ASP A 91 4.10 -18.06 -7.93
N LYS A 92 4.87 -18.86 -8.68
CA LYS A 92 5.05 -18.71 -10.13
C LYS A 92 5.52 -17.29 -10.49
N ALA A 93 4.66 -16.49 -11.11
CA ALA A 93 4.91 -15.11 -11.51
C ALA A 93 4.50 -14.06 -10.46
N ARG A 94 4.11 -14.50 -9.26
CA ARG A 94 3.59 -13.67 -8.17
C ARG A 94 4.39 -13.90 -6.89
N THR A 95 4.22 -13.00 -5.94
CA THR A 95 4.75 -13.19 -4.57
C THR A 95 3.56 -13.33 -3.63
N VAL A 96 3.65 -14.24 -2.66
CA VAL A 96 2.67 -14.38 -1.60
C VAL A 96 3.28 -13.83 -0.31
N LEU A 97 2.63 -12.83 0.27
CA LEU A 97 2.93 -12.37 1.62
C LEU A 97 2.12 -13.21 2.60
N ILE A 98 2.82 -13.94 3.47
CA ILE A 98 2.23 -14.75 4.53
C ILE A 98 2.50 -14.07 5.85
N LEU A 99 1.44 -13.77 6.59
CA LEU A 99 1.49 -13.14 7.91
C LEU A 99 0.98 -14.14 8.93
N GLN A 100 1.78 -14.44 9.95
CA GLN A 100 1.36 -15.19 11.12
C GLN A 100 1.42 -14.26 12.33
N GLY A 101 0.24 -14.00 12.90
CA GLY A 101 0.05 -13.23 14.12
C GLY A 101 -0.01 -14.13 15.37
N ARG A 102 -0.38 -13.54 16.51
CA ARG A 102 -0.40 -14.22 17.81
C ARG A 102 -1.35 -15.41 17.87
N SER A 103 -2.43 -15.40 17.08
CA SER A 103 -3.39 -16.50 17.01
C SER A 103 -2.83 -17.75 16.32
N GLY A 104 -1.66 -17.66 15.69
CA GLY A 104 -1.05 -18.76 14.93
C GLY A 104 -1.68 -19.02 13.56
N ALA A 105 -2.82 -18.39 13.23
CA ALA A 105 -3.42 -18.52 11.91
C ALA A 105 -2.60 -17.77 10.85
N GLU A 106 -2.24 -18.47 9.77
CA GLU A 106 -1.57 -17.86 8.63
C GLU A 106 -2.58 -17.11 7.75
N ARG A 107 -2.32 -15.82 7.51
CA ARG A 107 -3.02 -15.01 6.52
C ARG A 107 -2.16 -14.87 5.27
N ARG A 108 -2.66 -15.32 4.12
CA ARG A 108 -1.94 -15.26 2.84
C ARG A 108 -2.51 -14.17 1.94
N LEU A 109 -1.66 -13.25 1.49
CA LEU A 109 -1.99 -12.19 0.54
C LEU A 109 -1.20 -12.41 -0.76
N ARG A 110 -1.91 -12.61 -1.87
CA ARG A 110 -1.29 -12.75 -3.20
C ARG A 110 -1.00 -11.37 -3.78
N LEU A 111 0.27 -11.09 -4.03
CA LEU A 111 0.75 -9.84 -4.59
C LEU A 111 1.08 -10.02 -6.07
N ARG A 112 0.72 -9.04 -6.90
CA ARG A 112 0.94 -9.13 -8.36
C ARG A 112 2.41 -9.00 -8.75
N GLN A 113 3.20 -8.34 -7.91
CA GLN A 113 4.60 -8.04 -8.17
C GLN A 113 5.45 -9.28 -7.87
N PRO A 114 6.24 -9.76 -8.85
CA PRO A 114 7.22 -10.82 -8.59
C PRO A 114 8.43 -10.26 -7.86
N ARG A 115 9.17 -11.15 -7.17
CA ARG A 115 10.49 -10.83 -6.57
C ARG A 115 10.45 -9.65 -5.58
N LEU A 116 9.35 -9.52 -4.84
CA LEU A 116 9.31 -8.58 -3.72
C LEU A 116 10.30 -9.00 -2.64
N ARG A 117 10.83 -7.99 -1.96
CA ARG A 117 11.76 -8.12 -0.86
C ARG A 117 11.37 -7.19 0.26
N PHE A 118 11.61 -7.63 1.49
CA PHE A 118 11.59 -6.74 2.64
C PHE A 118 12.86 -5.88 2.65
N GLY A 119 12.69 -4.64 3.08
CA GLY A 119 13.76 -3.76 3.49
C GLY A 119 13.33 -2.98 4.73
N TYR A 120 14.30 -2.49 5.48
CA TYR A 120 14.10 -1.89 6.78
C TYR A 120 14.66 -0.49 6.72
N SER A 121 13.83 0.51 6.99
CA SER A 121 14.23 1.92 6.97
C SER A 121 14.43 2.41 8.40
N ASP A 122 15.55 3.07 8.65
CA ASP A 122 15.84 3.82 9.87
C ASP A 122 16.36 5.22 9.53
N SER A 123 16.87 5.96 10.53
CA SER A 123 17.44 7.29 10.35
C SER A 123 18.70 7.32 9.49
N LEU A 124 19.37 6.17 9.29
CA LEU A 124 20.57 6.01 8.47
C LEU A 124 20.24 5.48 7.06
N GLY A 125 18.95 5.33 6.73
CA GLY A 125 18.48 4.86 5.43
C GLY A 125 17.94 3.42 5.46
N GLN A 126 17.91 2.79 4.28
CA GLN A 126 17.30 1.47 4.10
C GLN A 126 18.34 0.35 4.04
N VAL A 127 18.06 -0.76 4.73
CA VAL A 127 18.88 -1.99 4.73
C VAL A 127 18.05 -3.22 4.38
N ALA A 128 18.71 -4.28 3.90
CA ALA A 128 18.07 -5.54 3.52
C ALA A 128 17.97 -6.55 4.67
N VAL A 129 18.72 -6.33 5.75
CA VAL A 129 18.77 -7.20 6.93
C VAL A 129 18.64 -6.33 8.17
N TRP A 130 17.88 -6.82 9.14
CA TRP A 130 17.64 -6.17 10.42
C TRP A 130 17.82 -7.16 11.57
N PRO A 131 18.45 -6.77 12.68
CA PRO A 131 19.16 -5.51 12.91
C PRO A 131 20.35 -5.31 11.95
N ARG A 132 20.83 -4.08 11.80
CA ARG A 132 22.03 -3.81 11.00
C ARG A 132 23.21 -4.61 11.60
N PRO A 133 24.01 -5.32 10.80
CA PRO A 133 25.24 -5.92 11.29
C PRO A 133 26.20 -4.80 11.70
N THR A 134 26.41 -4.66 13.01
CA THR A 134 27.25 -3.60 13.58
C THR A 134 28.69 -4.06 13.61
N ARG A 135 29.61 -3.22 13.11
CA ARG A 135 31.05 -3.54 13.06
C ARG A 135 31.78 -3.20 14.37
N ASP A 136 31.20 -2.31 15.18
CA ASP A 136 31.72 -1.86 16.47
C ASP A 136 30.69 -2.09 17.58
N GLU A 137 31.08 -2.84 18.62
CA GLU A 137 30.23 -3.33 19.72
C GLU A 137 29.75 -2.24 20.70
N GLY A 138 30.16 -0.98 20.52
CA GLY A 138 29.96 0.08 21.52
C GLY A 138 28.87 1.13 21.25
N GLU A 139 28.54 1.40 19.97
CA GLU A 139 27.75 2.59 19.60
C GLU A 139 26.43 2.27 18.89
N ALA A 140 26.17 1.00 18.62
CA ALA A 140 24.88 0.52 18.15
C ALA A 140 23.84 0.48 19.28
N LYS A 141 23.64 1.62 19.95
CA LYS A 141 22.46 1.87 20.78
C LYS A 141 21.23 1.70 19.90
N SER A 142 20.73 0.46 19.88
CA SER A 142 19.38 0.03 19.57
C SER A 142 18.61 0.97 18.63
N LEU A 143 19.13 1.19 17.41
CA LEU A 143 18.31 1.81 16.38
C LEU A 143 17.09 0.90 16.22
N THR A 144 15.89 1.49 16.30
CA THR A 144 14.65 0.81 15.96
C THR A 144 14.30 1.15 14.51
N PRO A 145 13.80 0.20 13.72
CA PRO A 145 13.40 0.51 12.37
C PRO A 145 12.20 1.45 12.43
N GLN A 146 12.19 2.49 11.62
CA GLN A 146 11.09 3.44 11.49
C GLN A 146 10.02 2.94 10.50
N ALA A 147 10.40 2.08 9.55
CA ALA A 147 9.46 1.46 8.63
C ALA A 147 9.98 0.12 8.08
N ILE A 148 9.06 -0.79 7.79
CA ILE A 148 9.31 -1.96 6.95
C ILE A 148 8.74 -1.67 5.56
N VAL A 149 9.59 -1.80 4.56
CA VAL A 149 9.31 -1.51 3.16
C VAL A 149 9.25 -2.82 2.39
N LEU A 150 8.21 -3.01 1.59
CA LEU A 150 8.09 -4.10 0.65
C LEU A 150 8.28 -3.55 -0.76
N ALA A 151 9.36 -3.93 -1.43
CA ALA A 151 9.69 -3.39 -2.74
C ALA A 151 10.30 -4.44 -3.68
N THR A 152 10.17 -4.20 -4.98
CA THR A 152 11.03 -4.87 -5.97
C THR A 152 12.26 -4.01 -6.21
N ALA A 153 13.40 -4.62 -6.54
CA ALA A 153 14.63 -3.90 -6.85
C ALA A 153 14.38 -2.75 -7.85
N ASN A 154 14.85 -1.55 -7.51
CA ASN A 154 14.80 -0.33 -8.33
C ASN A 154 13.39 0.13 -8.75
N LYS A 155 12.35 -0.17 -7.98
CA LYS A 155 11.00 0.39 -8.18
C LYS A 155 10.46 1.06 -6.93
N ALA A 156 9.42 1.88 -7.12
CA ALA A 156 8.64 2.41 -6.02
C ALA A 156 8.16 1.29 -5.07
N PRO A 157 8.14 1.54 -3.76
CA PRO A 157 7.71 0.54 -2.79
C PRO A 157 6.25 0.16 -3.03
N LEU A 158 5.98 -1.14 -2.93
CA LEU A 158 4.61 -1.66 -2.98
C LEU A 158 3.87 -1.35 -1.68
N ALA A 159 4.57 -1.50 -0.55
CA ALA A 159 4.04 -1.21 0.76
C ALA A 159 5.12 -0.59 1.66
N VAL A 160 4.71 0.33 2.53
CA VAL A 160 5.52 0.96 3.57
C VAL A 160 4.73 0.92 4.88
N ALA A 161 5.05 -0.04 5.72
CA ALA A 161 4.46 -0.12 7.04
C ALA A 161 5.34 0.62 8.05
N ARG A 162 4.82 1.76 8.53
CA ARG A 162 5.52 2.58 9.53
C ARG A 162 5.47 1.91 10.89
N VAL A 163 6.62 1.90 11.54
CA VAL A 163 6.79 1.44 12.90
C VAL A 163 6.50 2.64 13.81
N TRP A 164 5.37 2.59 14.50
CA TRP A 164 5.03 3.60 15.49
C TRP A 164 5.64 3.20 16.83
N PRO A 165 6.47 4.04 17.45
CA PRO A 165 6.88 3.79 18.83
C PRO A 165 5.62 3.70 19.68
N ARG A 166 5.50 2.62 20.48
CA ARG A 166 4.41 2.51 21.45
C ARG A 166 4.60 3.63 22.46
N GLU A 167 3.80 4.67 22.34
CA GLU A 167 3.70 5.69 23.38
C GLU A 167 3.15 5.01 24.64
N PRO A 168 3.78 5.22 25.82
CA PRO A 168 3.29 4.63 27.06
C PRO A 168 1.83 5.05 27.27
N ARG A 169 0.97 4.06 27.52
CA ARG A 169 -0.49 4.23 27.65
C ARG A 169 -0.89 5.27 28.71
N ASP A 170 0.00 5.56 29.64
CA ASP A 170 -0.19 6.54 30.71
C ASP A 170 -0.21 7.99 30.22
N CYS A 171 0.18 8.28 28.97
CA CYS A 171 0.23 9.66 28.44
C CYS A 171 -0.94 10.02 27.49
N GLN A 172 -1.73 9.05 27.01
CA GLN A 172 -2.72 9.33 25.95
C GLN A 172 -3.99 10.03 26.44
N PHE A 173 -4.29 9.99 27.74
CA PHE A 173 -5.46 10.67 28.31
C PHE A 173 -5.15 12.00 29.02
N ASP A 174 -3.87 12.31 29.31
CA ASP A 174 -3.48 13.47 30.12
C ASP A 174 -2.90 14.66 29.32
N ALA A 175 -2.84 14.57 27.99
CA ALA A 175 -2.45 15.70 27.14
C ALA A 175 -3.41 16.90 27.24
N ILE A 176 -4.66 16.69 27.68
CA ILE A 176 -5.63 17.77 27.94
C ILE A 176 -5.42 18.41 29.32
N VAL A 177 -4.86 17.69 30.29
CA VAL A 177 -4.76 18.12 31.70
C VAL A 177 -3.35 18.63 32.06
N GLY A 178 -2.37 18.50 31.17
CA GLY A 178 -1.03 19.07 31.36
C GLY A 178 -0.21 18.40 32.47
N ALA A 179 -0.63 17.21 32.93
CA ALA A 179 -0.01 16.50 34.05
C ALA A 179 1.27 15.72 33.70
N CYS A 180 1.57 15.48 32.41
CA CYS A 180 2.81 14.83 31.99
C CYS A 180 4.01 15.80 31.89
N ARG A 181 4.15 16.71 32.85
CA ARG A 181 5.45 17.33 33.15
C ARG A 181 6.10 16.61 34.32
N ALA A 182 6.93 15.62 34.04
CA ALA A 182 7.99 15.20 34.95
C ALA A 182 8.89 14.16 34.26
N VAL A 183 10.21 14.12 34.39
CA VAL A 183 11.28 15.02 34.85
C VAL A 183 12.52 14.43 34.16
N SER A 184 13.40 15.27 33.63
CA SER A 184 14.72 14.89 33.12
C SER A 184 15.54 14.10 34.15
N ARG A 185 16.16 13.00 33.73
CA ARG A 185 17.52 12.63 34.15
C ARG A 185 18.23 11.90 33.02
#